data_AF-T0XVT1-F1
#
_entry.id   AF-T0XVT1-F1
#
_cell.length_a   1.000
_cell.length_b   1.000
_cell.length_c   1.000
_cell.angle_alpha   90.00
_cell.angle_beta   90.00
_cell.angle_gamma   90.00
#
_symmetry.space_group_name_H-M   'P 1'
#
loop_
_entity.id
_entity.type
_entity.pdbx_description
1 polymer ?
#
loop_
_entity_poly.entity_id
_entity_poly.type
_entity_poly.pdbx_seq_one_letter_code
_entity_poly.pdbx_strand_id
1 'polypeptide(L)'
;CLQFSSPAWRLHPRDQWIGWDDATRARHLQSVICNSRFLILPQVRVPHLASHVLALALRTVISDWTAAYGVQPLLAETFVDPTRFTGHCYRAANWIDVGLTAGRGREDRPHLRHGVSPKRILLYPLVPDARHRLRQAP
;
A
#
# COMPACT_ATOMS: atom_id res chain seq x y z
N CYS A 1 9.80 13.69 -2.88
CA CYS A 1 9.65 13.15 -1.51
C CYS A 1 9.00 11.79 -1.58
N LEU A 2 9.56 10.80 -0.88
CA LEU A 2 9.10 9.42 -0.81
C LEU A 2 9.02 9.02 0.66
N GLN A 3 7.93 8.38 1.06
CA GLN A 3 7.72 7.97 2.46
C GLN A 3 6.96 6.64 2.52
N PHE A 4 7.35 5.82 3.50
CA PHE A 4 6.62 4.65 3.93
C PHE A 4 6.14 4.82 5.38
N SER A 5 5.04 4.18 5.73
CA SER A 5 4.46 4.19 7.07
C SER A 5 3.76 2.86 7.37
N SER A 6 3.25 2.71 8.58
CA SER A 6 2.36 1.60 8.95
C SER A 6 1.14 1.52 8.02
N PRO A 7 0.54 0.33 7.87
CA PRO A 7 -0.57 0.10 6.95
C PRO A 7 -1.91 0.59 7.55
N ALA A 8 -2.94 0.64 6.72
CA ALA A 8 -4.31 0.81 7.16
C ALA A 8 -4.75 -0.38 8.02
N TRP A 9 -5.40 -0.08 9.15
CA TRP A 9 -5.83 -1.10 10.12
C TRP A 9 -6.81 -2.12 9.54
N ARG A 10 -7.84 -1.63 8.86
CA ARG A 10 -8.80 -2.47 8.12
C ARG A 10 -8.94 -1.95 6.71
N LEU A 11 -8.85 -2.86 5.76
CA LEU A 11 -8.96 -2.52 4.36
C LEU A 11 -9.56 -3.71 3.62
N HIS A 12 -10.89 -3.72 3.51
CA HIS A 12 -11.62 -4.90 3.05
C HIS A 12 -11.11 -5.47 1.71
N PRO A 13 -10.85 -4.67 0.66
CA PRO A 13 -10.37 -5.24 -0.59
C PRO A 13 -8.96 -5.83 -0.53
N ARG A 14 -8.07 -5.25 0.30
CA ARG A 14 -6.76 -5.87 0.60
C ARG A 14 -6.96 -7.18 1.35
N ASP A 15 -7.80 -7.17 2.37
CA ASP A 15 -8.02 -8.34 3.22
C ASP A 15 -8.61 -9.51 2.42
N GLN A 16 -9.55 -9.22 1.50
CA GLN A 16 -10.07 -10.19 0.53
C GLN A 16 -8.99 -10.69 -0.44
N TRP A 17 -8.16 -9.80 -0.98
CA TRP A 17 -7.08 -10.18 -1.87
C TRP A 17 -6.05 -11.06 -1.16
N ILE A 18 -5.70 -10.79 0.10
CA ILE A 18 -4.83 -11.66 0.89
C ILE A 18 -5.54 -12.98 1.20
N GLY A 19 -6.83 -12.93 1.54
CA GLY A 19 -7.63 -14.11 1.91
C GLY A 19 -7.38 -14.56 3.36
N TRP A 20 -7.15 -13.60 4.26
CA TRP A 20 -6.96 -13.82 5.68
C TRP A 20 -8.22 -13.46 6.50
N ASP A 21 -8.36 -14.03 7.69
CA ASP A 21 -9.39 -13.68 8.65
C ASP A 21 -8.93 -12.57 9.61
N ASP A 22 -9.82 -12.13 10.50
CA ASP A 22 -9.55 -11.05 11.44
C ASP A 22 -8.41 -11.37 12.42
N ALA A 23 -8.28 -12.63 12.86
CA ALA A 23 -7.24 -13.08 13.77
C ALA A 23 -5.87 -13.13 13.10
N THR A 24 -5.81 -13.64 11.87
CA THR A 24 -4.61 -13.72 11.05
C THR A 24 -4.14 -12.32 10.62
N ARG A 25 -5.07 -11.44 10.24
CA ARG A 25 -4.76 -10.02 10.00
C ARG A 25 -4.13 -9.39 11.25
N ALA A 26 -4.73 -9.57 12.42
CA ALA A 26 -4.22 -8.96 13.65
C ALA A 26 -2.77 -9.35 13.94
N ARG A 27 -2.40 -10.61 13.67
CA ARG A 27 -1.02 -11.10 13.83
C ARG A 27 -0.06 -10.57 12.76
N HIS A 28 -0.49 -10.51 11.49
CA HIS A 28 0.43 -10.31 10.36
C HIS A 28 0.38 -8.91 9.75
N LEU A 29 -0.50 -8.02 10.24
CA LEU A 29 -0.65 -6.68 9.69
C LEU A 29 0.67 -5.89 9.73
N GLN A 30 1.54 -6.12 10.72
CA GLN A 30 2.84 -5.43 10.81
C GLN A 30 3.81 -5.76 9.67
N SER A 31 3.55 -6.85 8.93
CA SER A 31 4.30 -7.21 7.73
C SER A 31 3.78 -6.50 6.47
N VAL A 32 2.78 -5.62 6.60
CA VAL A 32 2.28 -4.76 5.51
C VAL A 32 2.75 -3.33 5.77
N ILE A 33 3.19 -2.63 4.73
CA ILE A 33 3.59 -1.22 4.81
C ILE A 33 2.81 -0.37 3.83
N CYS A 34 2.63 0.91 4.11
CA CYS A 34 1.96 1.84 3.21
C CYS A 34 2.97 2.82 2.59
N ASN A 35 3.00 2.93 1.25
CA ASN A 35 3.64 4.05 0.59
C ASN A 35 2.77 5.30 0.70
N SER A 36 2.83 5.97 1.85
CA SER A 36 1.94 7.06 2.22
C SER A 36 2.26 8.39 1.54
N ARG A 37 3.46 8.55 0.98
CA ARG A 37 3.81 9.72 0.17
C ARG A 37 4.73 9.34 -0.98
N PHE A 38 4.34 9.77 -2.18
CA PHE A 38 5.20 9.76 -3.36
C PHE A 38 4.94 11.02 -4.18
N LEU A 39 5.89 11.96 -4.11
CA LEU A 39 5.79 13.29 -4.72
C LEU A 39 6.99 13.55 -5.60
N ILE A 40 6.72 13.79 -6.88
CA ILE A 40 7.63 14.39 -7.85
C ILE A 40 7.08 15.79 -8.15
N LEU A 41 7.94 16.80 -8.06
CA LEU A 41 7.52 18.18 -8.29
C LEU A 41 7.17 18.41 -9.77
N PRO A 42 6.16 19.25 -10.10
CA PRO A 42 5.71 19.45 -11.48
C PRO A 42 6.78 19.95 -12.46
N GLN A 43 7.81 20.61 -11.94
CA GLN A 43 8.95 21.12 -12.71
C GLN A 43 9.88 20.00 -13.19
N VAL A 44 9.86 18.84 -12.54
CA VAL A 44 10.69 17.68 -12.91
C VAL A 44 9.98 16.87 -13.98
N ARG A 45 10.48 16.92 -15.21
CA ARG A 45 9.94 16.19 -16.36
C ARG A 45 10.97 15.24 -16.93
N VAL A 46 11.03 14.04 -16.37
CA VAL A 46 11.90 12.96 -16.86
C VAL A 46 11.02 11.75 -17.16
N PRO A 47 11.03 11.22 -18.40
CA PRO A 47 10.27 10.03 -18.76
C PRO A 47 10.55 8.87 -17.81
N HIS A 48 9.50 8.16 -17.40
CA HIS A 48 9.57 6.96 -16.55
C HIS A 48 10.24 7.13 -15.16
N LEU A 49 10.61 8.35 -14.76
CA LEU A 49 11.26 8.61 -13.48
C LEU A 49 10.41 8.09 -12.31
N ALA A 50 9.10 8.28 -12.37
CA ALA A 50 8.20 7.88 -11.30
C ALA A 50 8.23 6.36 -11.05
N SER A 51 8.03 5.54 -12.08
CA SER A 51 8.08 4.08 -11.94
C SER A 51 9.48 3.58 -11.60
N HIS A 52 10.53 4.23 -12.13
CA HIS A 52 11.91 3.88 -11.82
C HIS A 52 12.27 4.11 -10.35
N VAL A 53 11.99 5.31 -9.81
CA VAL A 53 12.21 5.63 -8.40
C VAL A 53 11.39 4.73 -7.49
N LEU A 54 10.13 4.46 -7.86
CA LEU A 54 9.26 3.57 -7.10
C LEU A 54 9.78 2.13 -7.06
N ALA A 55 10.29 1.61 -8.19
CA ALA A 55 10.88 0.28 -8.23
C ALA A 55 12.16 0.18 -7.38
N LEU A 56 13.01 1.21 -7.38
CA LEU A 56 14.18 1.28 -6.49
C LEU A 56 13.75 1.30 -5.02
N ALA A 57 12.81 2.17 -4.68
CA ALA A 57 12.27 2.30 -3.33
C ALA A 57 11.74 0.97 -2.77
N LEU A 58 10.98 0.23 -3.58
CA LEU A 58 10.39 -1.05 -3.16
C LEU A 58 11.45 -2.14 -2.91
N ARG A 59 12.60 -2.08 -3.59
CA ARG A 59 13.72 -2.99 -3.32
C ARG A 59 14.42 -2.64 -2.02
N THR A 60 14.67 -1.35 -1.79
CA THR A 60 15.42 -0.88 -0.61
C THR A 60 14.60 -0.96 0.66
N VAL A 61 13.29 -0.67 0.60
CA VAL A 61 12.43 -0.58 1.78
C VAL A 61 12.38 -1.88 2.59
N ILE A 62 12.57 -3.04 1.97
CA ILE A 62 12.59 -4.33 2.68
C ILE A 62 13.72 -4.33 3.72
N SER A 63 14.93 -3.94 3.33
CA SER A 63 16.09 -3.88 4.23
C SER A 63 15.93 -2.78 5.26
N ASP A 64 15.57 -1.56 4.81
CA ASP A 64 15.49 -0.39 5.68
C ASP A 64 14.43 -0.57 6.77
N TRP A 65 13.26 -1.10 6.40
CA TRP A 65 12.16 -1.33 7.33
C TRP A 65 12.50 -2.42 8.34
N THR A 66 13.16 -3.50 7.89
CA THR A 66 13.61 -4.57 8.79
C THR A 66 14.66 -4.06 9.77
N ALA A 67 15.62 -3.26 9.31
CA ALA A 67 16.64 -2.68 10.18
C ALA A 67 16.05 -1.70 11.21
N ALA A 68 15.07 -0.88 10.80
CA ALA A 68 14.46 0.13 11.67
C ALA A 68 13.45 -0.45 12.67
N TYR A 69 12.68 -1.47 12.28
CA TYR A 69 11.53 -1.95 13.05
C TYR A 69 11.59 -3.42 13.45
N GLY A 70 12.60 -4.17 13.01
CA GLY A 70 12.77 -5.59 13.32
C GLY A 70 11.76 -6.53 12.65
N VAL A 71 10.93 -6.02 11.73
CA VAL A 71 9.90 -6.79 11.03
C VAL A 71 10.14 -6.69 9.53
N GLN A 72 10.19 -7.83 8.83
CA GLN A 72 10.34 -7.83 7.39
C GLN A 72 8.99 -7.53 6.71
N PRO A 73 8.89 -6.47 5.89
CA PRO A 73 7.67 -6.20 5.15
C PRO A 73 7.52 -7.17 3.98
N LEU A 74 6.32 -7.71 3.82
CA LEU A 74 5.95 -8.69 2.78
C LEU A 74 5.10 -8.06 1.68
N LEU A 75 4.36 -6.99 2.00
CA LEU A 75 3.42 -6.34 1.09
C LEU A 75 3.46 -4.82 1.29
N ALA A 76 3.47 -4.08 0.19
CA ALA A 76 3.23 -2.64 0.20
C ALA A 76 1.81 -2.32 -0.29
N GLU A 77 1.17 -1.33 0.32
CA GLU A 77 -0.11 -0.76 -0.11
C GLU A 77 0.03 0.75 -0.39
N THR A 78 -0.82 1.29 -1.27
CA THR A 78 -0.93 2.72 -1.50
C THR A 78 -2.36 3.09 -1.88
N PHE A 79 -2.67 4.38 -1.76
CA PHE A 79 -3.99 4.94 -2.00
C PHE A 79 -3.91 6.08 -3.01
N VAL A 80 -4.60 5.92 -4.13
CA VAL A 80 -4.66 6.94 -5.18
C VAL A 80 -6.06 7.54 -5.22
N ASP A 81 -6.16 8.86 -5.17
CA ASP A 81 -7.42 9.53 -5.43
C ASP A 81 -7.72 9.53 -6.92
N PRO A 82 -8.71 8.75 -7.38
CA PRO A 82 -8.96 8.62 -8.81
C PRO A 82 -9.58 9.86 -9.44
N THR A 83 -10.12 10.78 -8.64
CA THR A 83 -10.68 12.05 -9.15
C THR A 83 -9.57 13.02 -9.53
N ARG A 84 -8.35 12.80 -9.03
CA ARG A 84 -7.19 13.69 -9.22
C ARG A 84 -6.08 13.04 -10.04
N PHE A 85 -5.88 11.74 -9.87
CA PHE A 85 -4.75 11.02 -10.45
C PHE A 85 -5.20 9.67 -11.00
N THR A 86 -4.67 9.31 -12.16
CA THR A 86 -4.92 7.98 -12.73
C THR A 86 -4.21 6.88 -11.96
N GLY A 87 -3.10 7.18 -11.28
CA GLY A 87 -2.25 6.16 -10.64
C GLY A 87 -1.34 5.42 -11.62
N HIS A 88 -1.11 5.98 -12.81
CA HIS A 88 -0.36 5.33 -13.88
C HIS A 88 1.05 4.87 -13.47
N CYS A 89 1.79 5.65 -12.68
CA CYS A 89 3.13 5.26 -12.23
C CYS A 89 3.15 3.97 -11.38
N TYR A 90 2.12 3.74 -10.56
CA TYR A 90 1.98 2.52 -9.79
C TYR A 90 1.67 1.32 -10.69
N ARG A 91 0.74 1.48 -11.65
CA ARG A 91 0.43 0.40 -12.60
C ARG A 91 1.61 0.05 -13.49
N ALA A 92 2.35 1.05 -13.96
CA ALA A 92 3.58 0.86 -14.73
C ALA A 92 4.69 0.16 -13.92
N ALA A 93 4.63 0.23 -12.59
CA ALA A 93 5.52 -0.49 -11.67
C ALA A 93 4.93 -1.83 -11.19
N ASN A 94 3.94 -2.39 -11.91
CA ASN A 94 3.30 -3.69 -11.62
C ASN A 94 2.55 -3.77 -10.29
N TRP A 95 2.02 -2.65 -9.79
CA TRP A 95 1.11 -2.68 -8.66
C TRP A 95 -0.27 -3.21 -9.07
N ILE A 96 -0.87 -3.99 -8.18
CA ILE A 96 -2.13 -4.69 -8.37
C ILE A 96 -3.27 -3.81 -7.82
N ASP A 97 -4.18 -3.39 -8.69
CA ASP A 97 -5.40 -2.68 -8.29
C ASP A 97 -6.39 -3.69 -7.68
N VAL A 98 -6.77 -3.49 -6.42
CA VAL A 98 -7.70 -4.37 -5.70
C VAL A 98 -9.05 -3.69 -5.43
N GLY A 99 -9.30 -2.54 -6.05
CA GLY A 99 -10.57 -1.83 -5.95
C GLY A 99 -10.51 -0.57 -5.08
N LEU A 100 -11.62 -0.25 -4.43
CA LEU A 100 -11.84 1.02 -3.76
C LEU A 100 -11.88 0.91 -2.25
N THR A 101 -11.29 1.88 -1.55
CA THR A 101 -11.61 2.11 -0.14
C THR A 101 -13.10 2.47 -0.02
N ALA A 102 -13.70 2.20 1.14
CA ALA A 102 -15.06 2.64 1.48
C ALA A 102 -15.25 4.18 1.54
N GLY A 103 -14.21 4.97 1.28
CA GLY A 103 -14.27 6.43 1.26
C GLY A 103 -14.39 7.09 2.63
N ARG A 104 -14.15 6.35 3.72
CA ARG A 104 -14.16 6.85 5.10
C ARG A 104 -12.79 7.37 5.52
N GLY A 105 -12.77 8.51 6.20
CA GLY A 105 -11.55 9.05 6.82
C GLY A 105 -11.14 8.25 8.06
N ARG A 106 -9.88 8.41 8.48
CA ARG A 106 -9.29 7.73 9.65
C ARG A 106 -10.06 7.96 10.97
N GLU A 107 -10.72 9.11 11.10
CA GLU A 107 -11.49 9.52 12.30
C GLU A 107 -13.02 9.39 12.15
N ASP A 108 -13.52 8.69 11.14
CA ASP A 108 -14.96 8.54 10.93
C ASP A 108 -15.58 7.43 11.81
N ARG A 109 -15.44 7.60 13.14
CA ARG A 109 -16.04 6.74 14.17
C ARG A 109 -17.57 6.59 14.03
N PRO A 110 -18.35 7.64 13.66
CA PRO A 110 -19.80 7.51 13.52
C PRO A 110 -20.25 6.99 12.15
N HIS A 111 -19.32 6.61 11.25
CA HIS A 111 -19.62 6.12 9.89
C HIS A 111 -20.36 7.11 8.98
N LEU A 112 -20.33 8.41 9.29
CA LEU A 112 -21.08 9.45 8.59
C LEU A 112 -20.44 9.85 7.25
N ARG A 113 -19.20 9.43 6.98
CA ARG A 113 -18.41 9.83 5.80
C ARG A 113 -18.18 8.69 4.83
N HIS A 114 -19.03 7.67 4.85
CA HIS A 114 -18.99 6.60 3.85
C HIS A 114 -19.15 7.19 2.43
N GLY A 115 -18.27 6.80 1.50
CA GLY A 115 -18.33 7.27 0.11
C GLY A 115 -17.82 8.69 -0.16
N VAL A 116 -17.31 9.43 0.84
CA VAL A 116 -16.92 10.84 0.65
C VAL A 116 -15.68 11.00 -0.22
N SER A 117 -14.69 10.11 -0.11
CA SER A 117 -13.53 10.14 -1.01
C SER A 117 -12.91 8.77 -1.21
N PRO A 118 -13.56 7.87 -1.98
CA PRO A 118 -13.03 6.55 -2.28
C PRO A 118 -11.69 6.65 -3.00
N LYS A 119 -10.64 6.08 -2.40
CA LYS A 119 -9.32 5.94 -3.03
C LYS A 119 -9.19 4.57 -3.67
N ARG A 120 -8.52 4.51 -4.82
CA ARG A 120 -8.06 3.26 -5.43
C ARG A 120 -6.98 2.66 -4.54
N ILE A 121 -7.09 1.38 -4.24
CA ILE A 121 -6.13 0.62 -3.44
C ILE A 121 -5.25 -0.13 -4.41
N LEU A 122 -3.95 0.13 -4.35
CA LEU A 122 -2.97 -0.64 -5.11
C LEU A 122 -2.05 -1.38 -4.13
N LEU A 123 -1.75 -2.64 -4.44
CA LEU A 123 -0.89 -3.51 -3.65
C LEU A 123 0.35 -3.93 -4.45
N TYR A 124 1.47 -4.13 -3.76
CA TYR A 124 2.69 -4.64 -4.36
C TYR A 124 3.33 -5.72 -3.46
N PRO A 125 3.38 -6.99 -3.91
CA PRO A 125 4.14 -8.04 -3.22
C PRO A 125 5.62 -7.70 -3.18
N LEU A 126 6.20 -7.55 -1.99
CA LEU A 126 7.62 -7.23 -1.82
C LEU A 126 8.52 -8.47 -1.91
N VAL A 127 7.95 -9.65 -1.68
CA VAL A 127 8.63 -10.94 -1.74
C VAL A 127 7.82 -11.96 -2.53
N PRO A 128 8.45 -13.02 -3.06
CA PRO A 128 7.74 -14.17 -3.60
C PRO A 128 6.76 -14.75 -2.58
N ASP A 129 5.59 -15.17 -3.06
CA ASP A 129 4.53 -15.79 -2.26
C ASP A 129 4.02 -14.95 -1.09
N ALA A 130 4.13 -13.61 -1.17
CA ALA A 130 3.70 -12.71 -0.09
C ALA A 130 2.29 -13.01 0.44
N ARG A 131 1.32 -13.30 -0.43
CA ARG A 131 -0.05 -13.68 -0.04
C ARG A 131 -0.06 -14.92 0.85
N HIS A 132 0.64 -15.97 0.45
CA HIS A 132 0.70 -17.22 1.20
C HIS A 132 1.39 -17.01 2.55
N ARG A 133 2.52 -16.31 2.57
CA ARG A 133 3.24 -15.96 3.81
C ARG A 133 2.39 -15.11 4.75
N LEU A 134 1.63 -14.16 4.24
CA LEU A 134 0.72 -13.35 5.07
C LEU A 134 -0.45 -14.17 5.64
N ARG A 135 -0.80 -15.31 5.06
CA ARG A 135 -1.80 -16.23 5.62
C ARG A 135 -1.21 -17.25 6.60
N GLN A 136 0.09 -17.53 6.48
CA GLN A 136 0.77 -18.63 7.18
C GLN A 136 1.90 -18.23 8.12
N ALA A 137 2.29 -16.94 8.17
CA ALA A 137 3.31 -16.48 9.11
C ALA A 137 2.94 -16.97 10.53
N PRO A 138 3.93 -17.36 11.34
CA PRO A 138 3.72 -18.27 12.46
C PRO A 138 2.58 -17.86 13.40
#